data_AF-A0A7X9A899-F1
#
_entry.id   AF-A0A7X9A899-F1
#
_cell.length_a   1.000
_cell.length_b   1.000
_cell.length_c   1.000
_cell.angle_alpha   90.00
_cell.angle_beta   90.00
_cell.angle_gamma   90.00
#
_symmetry.space_group_name_H-M   'P 1'
#
loop_
_entity.id
_entity.type
_entity.pdbx_description
1 polymer ?
#
loop_
_entity_poly.entity_id
_entity_poly.type
_entity_poly.pdbx_seq_one_letter_code
_entity_poly.pdbx_strand_id
1 'polypeptide(L)' 'LLTPYEFALAMMASKGKTNKEIADYFHISINTVKAHLSIIYQKLGVTKRTELRECLNK' A
#
# COMPACT_ATOMS: atom_id res chain seq x y z
N LEU A 1 -13.85 -4.73 1.49
CA LEU A 1 -13.59 -3.96 0.26
C LEU A 1 -12.47 -2.96 0.52
N LEU A 2 -11.47 -2.88 -0.36
CA LEU A 2 -10.54 -1.75 -0.36
C LEU A 2 -11.21 -0.54 -0.99
N THR A 3 -10.97 0.62 -0.40
CA THR A 3 -11.29 1.90 -1.05
C THR A 3 -10.34 2.13 -2.22
N PRO A 4 -10.74 2.92 -3.24
CA PRO A 4 -9.86 3.26 -4.37
C PRO A 4 -8.56 3.92 -3.93
N TYR A 5 -8.58 4.67 -2.81
CA TYR A 5 -7.39 5.25 -2.18
C TYR A 5 -6.43 4.18 -1.64
N GLU A 6 -6.96 3.22 -0.88
CA GLU A 6 -6.19 2.09 -0.35
C GLU A 6 -5.60 1.24 -1.49
N PHE A 7 -6.37 1.03 -2.56
CA PHE A 7 -5.90 0.31 -3.74
C PHE A 7 -4.73 1.02 -4.42
N ALA A 8 -4.81 2.35 -4.58
CA ALA A 8 -3.74 3.14 -5.17
C ALA A 8 -2.46 3.12 -4.31
N LEU A 9 -2.58 3.17 -2.99
CA LEU A 9 -1.45 2.97 -2.07
C LEU A 9 -0.81 1.60 -2.24
N ALA A 10 -1.65 0.55 -2.28
CA ALA A 10 -1.18 -0.83 -2.45
C ALA A 10 -0.48 -1.02 -3.81
N MET A 11 -1.01 -0.41 -4.87
CA MET A 11 -0.43 -0.45 -6.22
C MET A 11 0.92 0.28 -6.30
N MET A 12 1.07 1.41 -5.62
CA MET A 12 2.36 2.09 -5.54
C MET A 12 3.37 1.25 -4.75
N ALA A 13 2.94 0.68 -3.61
CA ALA A 13 3.78 -0.18 -2.78
C ALA A 13 4.22 -1.45 -3.53
N SER A 14 3.36 -2.05 -4.35
CA SER A 14 3.66 -3.23 -5.17
C SER A 14 4.60 -2.94 -6.34
N LYS A 15 4.56 -1.73 -6.89
CA LYS A 15 5.53 -1.22 -7.87
C LYS A 15 6.92 -0.98 -7.28
N GLY A 16 7.11 -1.16 -5.98
CA GLY A 16 8.41 -0.94 -5.32
C GLY A 16 8.63 0.50 -4.83
N LYS A 17 7.61 1.36 -4.86
CA LYS A 17 7.70 2.73 -4.31
C LYS A 17 7.84 2.71 -2.79
N THR A 18 8.78 3.49 -2.28
CA THR A 18 9.01 3.62 -0.83
C THR A 18 7.85 4.34 -0.15
N ASN A 19 7.65 4.10 1.16
CA ASN A 19 6.61 4.80 1.93
C ASN A 19 6.77 6.33 1.87
N LYS A 20 7.99 6.83 1.66
CA LYS A 20 8.29 8.25 1.47
C LYS A 20 7.77 8.76 0.13
N GLU A 21 8.00 8.05 -0.97
CA GLU A 21 7.45 8.42 -2.28
C GLU A 21 5.92 8.35 -2.31
N ILE A 22 5.34 7.36 -1.62
CA ILE A 22 3.88 7.24 -1.49
C ILE A 22 3.33 8.42 -0.68
N ALA A 23 4.00 8.76 0.43
CA ALA A 23 3.64 9.91 1.27
C ALA A 23 3.67 11.22 0.47
N ASP A 24 4.72 11.41 -0.32
CA ASP A 24 4.90 12.58 -1.18
C ASP A 24 3.81 12.66 -2.25
N TYR A 25 3.54 11.54 -2.94
CA TYR A 25 2.52 11.46 -3.99
C TYR A 25 1.10 11.77 -3.48
N PHE A 26 0.76 11.30 -2.28
CA PHE A 26 -0.54 11.52 -1.68
C PHE A 26 -0.60 12.77 -0.78
N HIS A 27 0.50 13.53 -0.65
CA HIS A 27 0.65 14.66 0.26
C HIS A 27 0.24 14.34 1.72
N ILE A 28 0.59 13.14 2.19
CA ILE A 28 0.33 12.68 3.57
C ILE A 28 1.63 12.33 4.28
N SER A 29 1.57 12.17 5.60
CA SER A 29 2.73 11.74 6.37
C SER A 29 3.07 10.26 6.14
N ILE A 30 4.35 9.92 6.25
CA ILE A 30 4.84 8.52 6.18
C ILE A 30 4.15 7.64 7.22
N ASN A 31 3.84 8.18 8.40
CA ASN A 31 3.08 7.45 9.42
C ASN A 31 1.66 7.12 8.96
N THR A 32 0.99 8.05 8.28
CA THR A 32 -0.33 7.84 7.68
C THR A 32 -0.25 6.74 6.61
N VAL A 33 0.76 6.78 5.74
CA VAL A 33 1.02 5.72 4.76
C VAL A 33 1.22 4.36 5.45
N LYS A 34 2.02 4.29 6.51
CA LYS A 34 2.23 3.05 7.27
C LYS A 34 0.93 2.52 7.89
N ALA A 35 0.11 3.40 8.47
CA ALA A 35 -1.18 3.02 9.04
C ALA A 35 -2.12 2.44 7.97
N HIS A 36 -2.24 3.12 6.83
CA HIS A 36 -3.03 2.63 5.70
C HIS A 36 -2.48 1.31 5.14
N LEU A 37 -1.17 1.21 4.92
CA LEU A 37 -0.55 -0.04 4.45
C LEU A 37 -0.78 -1.20 5.42
N SER A 38 -0.74 -0.96 6.73
CA SER A 38 -1.04 -1.99 7.73
C SER A 38 -2.49 -2.50 7.61
N ILE A 39 -3.45 -1.57 7.44
CA ILE A 39 -4.86 -1.93 7.22
C ILE A 39 -5.04 -2.66 5.89
N ILE A 40 -4.38 -2.20 4.83
CA ILE A 40 -4.38 -2.83 3.50
C ILE A 40 -3.85 -4.25 3.60
N TYR A 41 -2.72 -4.45 4.28
CA TYR A 41 -2.09 -5.75 4.49
C TYR A 41 -3.02 -6.71 5.23
N GLN A 42 -3.67 -6.24 6.30
CA GLN A 42 -4.69 -7.01 7.02
C GLN A 42 -5.89 -7.36 6.13
N LYS A 43 -6.41 -6.40 5.34
CA LYS A 43 -7.55 -6.61 4.44
C LYS A 43 -7.25 -7.57 3.29
N LEU A 44 -6.03 -7.53 2.77
CA LEU A 44 -5.56 -8.41 1.68
C LEU A 44 -5.01 -9.74 2.21
N GLY A 45 -4.83 -9.89 3.53
CA GLY A 45 -4.22 -11.07 4.14
C GLY A 45 -2.73 -11.25 3.77
N VAL A 46 -2.05 -10.17 3.38
CA VAL A 46 -0.64 -10.20 2.98
C VAL A 46 0.23 -9.68 4.11
N THR A 47 1.37 -10.33 4.34
CA THR A 47 2.33 -9.87 5.36
C THR A 47 3.60 -9.31 4.74
N LYS A 48 3.89 -9.71 3.50
CA LYS A 48 5.09 -9.30 2.78
C LYS A 48 4.76 -8.39 1.61
N ARG A 49 5.67 -7.45 1.37
CA ARG A 49 5.63 -6.56 0.20
C ARG A 49 5.66 -7.33 -1.14
N THR A 50 6.31 -8.50 -1.15
CA THR A 50 6.32 -9.43 -2.29
C THR A 50 4.95 -10.06 -2.52
N GLU A 51 4.25 -10.49 -1.46
CA GLU A 51 2.88 -11.01 -1.56
C GLU A 51 1.90 -9.94 -2.03
N LEU A 52 2.08 -8.69 -1.59
CA LEU A 52 1.30 -7.56 -2.09
C LEU A 52 1.41 -7.43 -3.61
N ARG A 53 2.62 -7.63 -4.15
CA ARG A 53 2.84 -7.63 -5.59
C ARG A 53 2.14 -8.80 -6.26
N GLU A 54 2.23 -10.00 -5.70
CA GLU A 54 1.53 -11.18 -6.27
C GLU A 54 0.00 -11.07 -6.20
N CYS A 55 -0.56 -10.52 -5.13
CA CYS A 55 -2.00 -10.30 -4.99
C CYS A 55 -2.56 -9.24 -5.94
N LEU A 56 -1.76 -8.25 -6.34
CA LEU A 56 -2.17 -7.17 -7.25
C LEU A 56 -1.86 -7.46 -8.73
N ASN A 57 -1.00 -8.44 -9.02
CA ASN A 57 -0.68 -8.88 -10.38
C ASN A 57 -1.52 -10.07 -10.86
N LYS A 58 -2.50 -10.49 -10.04
CA LYS A 58 -3.48 -11.54 -10.35
C LYS A 58 -4.78 -10.90 -10.82
#